data_AF-A0AAJ0UI19-F1
#
_entry.id   AF-A0AAJ0UI19-F1
#
_cell.length_a   1.000
_cell.length_b   1.000
_cell.length_c   1.000
_cell.angle_alpha   90.00
_cell.angle_beta   90.00
_cell.angle_gamma   90.00
#
_symmetry.space_group_name_H-M   'P 1'
#
loop_
_entity.id
_entity.type
_entity.pdbx_description
1 polymer ?
#
loop_
_entity_poly.entity_id
_entity_poly.type
_entity_poly.pdbx_seq_one_letter_code
_entity_poly.pdbx_strand_id
1 'polypeptide(L)'
;MSSYALAIGYALFLWWFSTGVILYLNGLPARTYKTSLIAATGLMILLVAVIYLVRDRHDLWGAYLGFTAGVLVWGWLEMVYFMGLVTGPHKEPCPQGCTGWRRFLLALGTSLYHELLLLLIAMVLIALTWDAANQLGTWTFVILWLMRWSAKLNLFLGVPNLNEDWLPGHVRFITSYLRKRPMNLLFPVSVSVATVVMSLLVEAALELPTTDFVGVSLILSATLLALAILEHWFLVLPLADAALWRWVTTSGDRSNAASAQHSEYKQKVE
;
A
#
# COMPACT_ATOMS: atom_id res chain seq x y z
N MET A 1 -3.60 17.35 23.93
CA MET A 1 -2.37 16.58 23.65
C MET A 1 -2.62 15.06 23.65
N SER A 2 -3.32 14.50 24.64
CA SER A 2 -3.63 13.06 24.72
C SER A 2 -4.34 12.50 23.47
N SER A 3 -5.31 13.22 22.91
CA SER A 3 -6.06 12.79 21.73
C SER A 3 -5.21 12.68 20.45
N TYR A 4 -4.24 13.59 20.26
CA TYR A 4 -3.33 13.54 19.12
C TYR A 4 -2.31 12.42 19.24
N ALA A 5 -1.78 12.18 20.45
CA ALA A 5 -0.95 11.03 20.72
C ALA A 5 -1.69 9.71 20.45
N LEU A 6 -2.98 9.64 20.80
CA LEU A 6 -3.84 8.49 20.49
C LEU A 6 -4.02 8.31 18.97
N ALA A 7 -4.28 9.40 18.24
CA ALA A 7 -4.41 9.36 16.78
C ALA A 7 -3.13 8.85 16.10
N ILE A 8 -1.97 9.36 16.52
CA ILE A 8 -0.65 8.90 16.02
C ILE A 8 -0.46 7.42 16.32
N GLY A 9 -0.64 7.01 17.58
CA GLY A 9 -0.50 5.62 18.00
C GLY A 9 -1.45 4.69 17.25
N TYR A 10 -2.69 5.13 17.01
CA TYR A 10 -3.69 4.40 16.24
C TYR A 10 -3.28 4.22 14.77
N ALA A 11 -2.83 5.29 14.10
CA ALA A 11 -2.37 5.21 12.71
C ALA A 11 -1.15 4.30 12.57
N LEU A 12 -0.18 4.40 13.48
CA LEU A 12 0.99 3.52 13.54
C LEU A 12 0.59 2.06 13.72
N PHE A 13 -0.30 1.78 14.68
CA PHE A 13 -0.82 0.44 14.94
C PHE A 13 -1.54 -0.11 13.71
N LEU A 14 -2.45 0.68 13.12
CA LEU A 14 -3.25 0.23 12.00
C LEU A 14 -2.37 -0.07 10.79
N TRP A 15 -1.43 0.81 10.46
CA TRP A 15 -0.49 0.61 9.36
C TRP A 15 0.40 -0.63 9.57
N TRP A 16 0.96 -0.80 10.77
CA TRP A 16 1.79 -1.95 11.09
C TRP A 16 0.99 -3.26 11.03
N PHE A 17 -0.18 -3.27 11.68
CA PHE A 17 -1.04 -4.45 11.73
C PHE A 17 -1.56 -4.81 10.34
N SER A 18 -2.06 -3.84 9.55
CA SER A 18 -2.56 -4.09 8.20
C SER A 18 -1.48 -4.64 7.29
N THR A 19 -0.26 -4.06 7.34
CA THR A 19 0.88 -4.54 6.55
C THR A 19 1.25 -5.97 6.92
N GLY A 20 1.33 -6.28 8.21
CA GLY A 20 1.60 -7.63 8.70
C GLY A 20 0.55 -8.66 8.26
N VAL A 21 -0.74 -8.31 8.33
CA VAL A 21 -1.85 -9.17 7.89
C VAL A 21 -1.77 -9.44 6.38
N ILE A 22 -1.55 -8.41 5.57
CA ILE A 22 -1.43 -8.55 4.10
C ILE A 22 -0.27 -9.48 3.76
N LEU A 23 0.90 -9.27 4.37
CA LEU A 23 2.08 -10.12 4.16
C LEU A 23 1.85 -11.56 4.58
N TYR A 24 1.20 -11.79 5.73
CA TYR A 24 0.85 -13.11 6.21
C TYR A 24 -0.10 -13.83 5.23
N LEU A 25 -1.17 -13.17 4.79
CA LEU A 25 -2.15 -13.75 3.86
C LEU A 25 -1.52 -14.06 2.50
N ASN A 26 -0.62 -13.21 2.03
CA ASN A 26 0.12 -13.44 0.78
C ASN A 26 1.12 -14.61 0.90
N GLY A 27 1.62 -14.90 2.10
CA GLY A 27 2.49 -16.04 2.37
C GLY A 27 1.77 -17.39 2.47
N LEU A 28 0.43 -17.42 2.50
CA LEU A 28 -0.35 -18.66 2.56
C LEU A 28 -0.31 -19.45 1.22
N PRO A 29 -0.58 -20.77 1.23
CA PRO A 29 -0.65 -21.56 0.01
C PRO A 29 -1.68 -21.00 -0.98
N ALA A 30 -1.37 -21.02 -2.28
CA ALA A 30 -2.24 -20.48 -3.33
C ALA A 30 -3.69 -21.03 -3.35
N ARG A 31 -3.94 -22.19 -2.71
CA ARG A 31 -5.28 -22.76 -2.55
C ARG A 31 -6.21 -21.90 -1.68
N THR A 32 -5.67 -21.14 -0.72
CA THR A 32 -6.47 -20.26 0.16
C THR A 32 -6.74 -18.90 -0.47
N TYR A 33 -6.07 -18.53 -1.57
CA TYR A 33 -6.20 -17.21 -2.17
C TYR A 33 -7.63 -16.91 -2.59
N LYS A 34 -8.36 -17.88 -3.16
CA LYS A 34 -9.76 -17.69 -3.56
C LYS A 34 -10.66 -17.36 -2.35
N THR A 35 -10.54 -18.11 -1.26
CA THR A 35 -11.36 -17.89 -0.05
C THR A 35 -11.00 -16.58 0.63
N SER A 36 -9.71 -16.29 0.77
CA SER A 36 -9.22 -15.03 1.34
C SER A 36 -9.69 -13.83 0.52
N LEU A 37 -9.68 -13.94 -0.81
CA LEU A 37 -10.12 -12.87 -1.70
C LEU A 37 -11.64 -12.64 -1.63
N ILE A 38 -12.45 -13.70 -1.59
CA ILE A 38 -13.91 -13.55 -1.46
C ILE A 38 -14.24 -12.83 -0.16
N ALA A 39 -13.65 -13.27 0.96
CA ALA A 39 -13.81 -12.63 2.26
C ALA A 39 -13.34 -11.17 2.23
N ALA A 40 -12.16 -10.91 1.68
CA ALA A 40 -11.60 -9.57 1.59
C ALA A 40 -12.42 -8.64 0.68
N THR A 41 -13.02 -9.16 -0.40
CA THR A 41 -13.87 -8.39 -1.31
C THR A 41 -15.20 -8.04 -0.64
N GLY A 42 -15.81 -8.98 0.09
CA GLY A 42 -16.98 -8.69 0.91
C GLY A 42 -16.69 -7.63 1.97
N LEU A 43 -15.53 -7.71 2.62
CA LEU A 43 -15.06 -6.70 3.57
C LEU A 43 -14.84 -5.34 2.88
N MET A 44 -14.23 -5.30 1.70
CA MET A 44 -14.04 -4.06 0.94
C MET A 44 -15.36 -3.37 0.62
N ILE A 45 -16.38 -4.11 0.16
CA ILE A 45 -17.72 -3.56 -0.10
C ILE A 45 -18.33 -2.99 1.18
N LEU A 46 -18.21 -3.71 2.30
CA LEU A 46 -18.67 -3.23 3.60
C LEU A 46 -17.95 -1.94 4.02
N LEU A 47 -16.64 -1.85 3.80
CA LEU A 47 -15.86 -0.66 4.17
C LEU A 47 -16.20 0.55 3.30
N VAL A 48 -16.48 0.37 2.00
CA VAL A 48 -17.02 1.43 1.15
C VAL A 48 -18.39 1.89 1.66
N ALA A 49 -19.25 0.96 2.09
CA ALA A 49 -20.52 1.31 2.72
C ALA A 49 -20.31 2.06 4.06
N VAL A 50 -19.31 1.67 4.87
CA VAL A 50 -18.95 2.40 6.09
C VAL A 50 -18.55 3.84 5.77
N ILE A 51 -17.71 4.06 4.75
CA ILE A 51 -17.32 5.41 4.31
C ILE A 51 -18.56 6.24 3.96
N TYR A 52 -19.50 5.67 3.23
CA TYR A 52 -20.76 6.33 2.91
C TYR A 52 -21.60 6.63 4.17
N LEU A 53 -21.72 5.69 5.11
CA LEU A 53 -22.50 5.87 6.33
C LEU A 53 -21.91 6.90 7.30
N VAL A 54 -20.58 7.08 7.31
CA VAL A 54 -19.90 8.04 8.20
C VAL A 54 -19.59 9.38 7.53
N ARG A 55 -19.96 9.56 6.26
CA ARG A 55 -19.61 10.74 5.45
C ARG A 55 -20.12 12.06 6.04
N ASP A 56 -21.27 12.05 6.71
CA ASP A 56 -21.91 13.25 7.28
C ASP A 56 -21.63 13.39 8.79
N ARG A 57 -20.78 12.52 9.36
CA ARG A 57 -20.41 12.57 10.77
C ARG A 57 -19.22 13.51 11.00
N HIS A 58 -19.42 14.51 11.85
CA HIS A 58 -18.37 15.45 12.26
C HIS A 58 -17.94 15.21 13.72
N ASP A 59 -17.61 13.96 14.04
CA ASP A 59 -17.20 13.53 15.37
C ASP A 59 -15.97 12.60 15.31
N LEU A 60 -15.30 12.41 16.44
CA LEU A 60 -14.08 11.60 16.51
C LEU A 60 -14.30 10.17 15.98
N TRP A 61 -15.48 9.59 16.23
CA TRP A 61 -15.85 8.28 15.67
C TRP A 61 -15.87 8.28 14.15
N GLY A 62 -16.45 9.31 13.53
CA GLY A 62 -16.39 9.51 12.09
C GLY A 62 -14.96 9.53 11.56
N ALA A 63 -14.03 10.22 12.24
CA ALA A 63 -12.63 10.27 11.84
C ALA A 63 -11.99 8.87 11.88
N TYR A 64 -12.04 8.18 13.02
CA TYR A 64 -11.40 6.86 13.14
C TYR A 64 -12.02 5.82 12.19
N LEU A 65 -13.35 5.80 12.02
CA LEU A 65 -14.01 4.88 11.10
C LEU A 65 -13.67 5.18 9.64
N GLY A 66 -13.68 6.47 9.24
CA GLY A 66 -13.32 6.89 7.90
C GLY A 66 -11.87 6.54 7.56
N PHE A 67 -10.94 6.89 8.45
CA PHE A 67 -9.52 6.56 8.31
C PHE A 67 -9.29 5.05 8.16
N THR A 68 -9.88 4.26 9.06
CA THR A 68 -9.71 2.80 9.06
C THR A 68 -10.31 2.15 7.83
N ALA A 69 -11.48 2.61 7.39
CA ALA A 69 -12.06 2.12 6.15
C ALA A 69 -11.17 2.45 4.95
N GLY A 70 -10.60 3.66 4.87
CA GLY A 70 -9.65 4.04 3.82
C GLY A 70 -8.42 3.13 3.76
N VAL A 71 -7.78 2.87 4.90
CA VAL A 71 -6.60 1.99 4.99
C VAL A 71 -6.95 0.54 4.60
N LEU A 72 -8.09 0.02 5.04
CA LEU A 72 -8.47 -1.36 4.76
C LEU A 72 -8.95 -1.56 3.32
N VAL A 73 -9.61 -0.58 2.71
CA VAL A 73 -9.92 -0.57 1.27
C VAL A 73 -8.62 -0.59 0.46
N TRP A 74 -7.62 0.20 0.86
CA TRP A 74 -6.29 0.13 0.27
C TRP A 74 -5.64 -1.26 0.46
N GLY A 75 -5.73 -1.83 1.66
CA GLY A 75 -5.20 -3.16 1.95
C GLY A 75 -5.81 -4.25 1.06
N TRP A 76 -7.09 -4.14 0.70
CA TRP A 76 -7.71 -5.03 -0.28
C TRP A 76 -7.06 -4.91 -1.68
N LEU A 77 -6.81 -3.67 -2.15
CA LEU A 77 -6.13 -3.47 -3.44
C LEU A 77 -4.76 -4.11 -3.48
N GLU A 78 -3.98 -3.96 -2.39
CA GLU A 78 -2.66 -4.56 -2.26
C GLU A 78 -2.74 -6.09 -2.30
N MET A 79 -3.69 -6.71 -1.60
CA MET A 79 -3.90 -8.16 -1.65
C MET A 79 -4.22 -8.63 -3.07
N VAL A 80 -5.12 -7.96 -3.77
CA VAL A 80 -5.49 -8.31 -5.16
C VAL A 80 -4.28 -8.28 -6.09
N TYR A 81 -3.39 -7.28 -5.91
CA TYR A 81 -2.16 -7.14 -6.69
C TYR A 81 -1.16 -8.25 -6.39
N PHE A 82 -0.82 -8.47 -5.12
CA PHE A 82 0.17 -9.47 -4.72
C PHE A 82 -0.25 -10.91 -5.03
N MET A 83 -1.55 -11.21 -4.94
CA MET A 83 -2.10 -12.52 -5.34
C MET A 83 -2.13 -12.72 -6.87
N GLY A 84 -1.73 -11.71 -7.67
CA GLY A 84 -1.55 -11.84 -9.12
C GLY A 84 -2.85 -11.83 -9.94
N LEU A 85 -3.99 -11.51 -9.34
CA LEU A 85 -5.31 -11.61 -9.95
C LEU A 85 -5.61 -10.44 -10.90
N VAL A 86 -5.46 -9.22 -10.40
CA VAL A 86 -5.60 -7.99 -11.19
C VAL A 86 -4.22 -7.39 -11.36
N THR A 87 -3.48 -7.92 -12.34
CA THR A 87 -2.18 -7.43 -12.80
C THR A 87 -2.31 -6.96 -14.25
N GLY A 88 -1.26 -6.45 -14.88
CA GLY A 88 -1.33 -5.96 -16.24
C GLY A 88 -1.27 -7.06 -17.33
N PRO A 89 -1.45 -6.68 -18.61
CA PRO A 89 -1.32 -7.58 -19.76
C PRO A 89 0.08 -8.17 -19.94
N HIS A 90 1.14 -7.52 -19.45
CA HIS A 90 2.50 -8.01 -19.58
C HIS A 90 2.95 -8.79 -18.34
N LYS A 91 3.20 -10.09 -18.54
CA LYS A 91 3.67 -11.03 -17.50
C LYS A 91 5.08 -11.57 -17.78
N GLU A 92 5.77 -10.97 -18.75
CA GLU A 92 7.08 -11.41 -19.22
C GLU A 92 8.17 -10.40 -18.81
N PRO A 93 9.42 -10.87 -18.64
CA PRO A 93 10.57 -10.00 -18.41
C PRO A 93 10.75 -8.94 -19.50
N CYS A 94 11.36 -7.82 -19.13
CA CYS A 94 11.61 -6.73 -20.07
C CYS A 94 12.43 -7.23 -21.28
N PRO A 95 11.97 -6.99 -22.53
CA PRO A 95 12.71 -7.39 -23.72
C PRO A 95 14.10 -6.74 -23.76
N GLN A 96 15.10 -7.49 -24.24
CA GLN A 96 16.47 -7.00 -24.33
C GLN A 96 16.55 -5.74 -25.20
N GLY A 97 17.33 -4.75 -24.76
CA GLY A 97 17.52 -3.48 -25.48
C GLY A 97 16.41 -2.43 -25.28
N CYS A 98 15.37 -2.69 -24.49
CA CYS A 98 14.34 -1.69 -24.20
C CYS A 98 14.87 -0.58 -23.28
N THR A 99 14.85 0.67 -23.75
CA THR A 99 15.30 1.84 -23.00
C THR A 99 14.26 2.96 -22.99
N GLY A 100 14.44 3.91 -22.07
CA GLY A 100 13.65 5.15 -22.01
C GLY A 100 12.14 4.93 -21.89
N TRP A 101 11.38 5.62 -22.73
CA TRP A 101 9.92 5.66 -22.72
C TRP A 101 9.26 4.32 -23.05
N ARG A 102 9.83 3.56 -24.00
CA ARG A 102 9.29 2.24 -24.37
C ARG A 102 9.32 1.28 -23.17
N ARG A 103 10.40 1.31 -22.40
CA ARG A 103 10.50 0.53 -21.17
C ARG A 103 9.51 0.98 -20.10
N PHE A 104 9.25 2.28 -20.01
CA PHE A 104 8.24 2.83 -19.09
C PHE A 104 6.84 2.32 -19.43
N LEU A 105 6.44 2.38 -20.70
CA LEU A 105 5.13 1.88 -21.15
C LEU A 105 4.97 0.37 -20.88
N LEU A 106 6.02 -0.42 -21.15
CA LEU A 106 6.00 -1.85 -20.83
C LEU A 106 5.92 -2.11 -19.33
N ALA A 107 6.65 -1.34 -18.52
CA ALA A 107 6.60 -1.43 -17.06
C ALA A 107 5.20 -1.09 -16.53
N LEU A 108 4.58 -0.02 -17.04
CA LEU A 108 3.19 0.35 -16.73
C LEU A 108 2.23 -0.79 -17.12
N GLY A 109 2.44 -1.39 -18.29
CA GLY A 109 1.67 -2.53 -18.76
C GLY A 109 1.81 -3.81 -17.92
N THR A 110 2.73 -3.89 -16.95
CA THR A 110 2.76 -5.00 -15.96
C THR A 110 1.75 -4.83 -14.84
N SER A 111 1.24 -3.61 -14.63
CA SER A 111 0.29 -3.28 -13.55
C SER A 111 -0.96 -2.51 -14.02
N LEU A 112 -1.16 -2.33 -15.33
CA LEU A 112 -2.21 -1.48 -15.90
C LEU A 112 -3.62 -1.75 -15.35
N TYR A 113 -4.08 -3.01 -15.29
CA TYR A 113 -5.43 -3.30 -14.80
C TYR A 113 -5.60 -2.99 -13.31
N HIS A 114 -4.52 -3.12 -12.53
CA HIS A 114 -4.51 -2.71 -11.13
C HIS A 114 -4.67 -1.20 -11.00
N GLU A 115 -3.96 -0.43 -11.83
CA GLU A 115 -4.08 1.04 -11.85
C GLU A 115 -5.49 1.49 -12.26
N LEU A 116 -6.11 0.82 -13.23
CA LEU A 116 -7.50 1.12 -13.63
C LEU A 116 -8.49 0.82 -12.49
N LEU A 117 -8.29 -0.29 -11.78
CA LEU A 117 -9.11 -0.64 -10.62
C LEU A 117 -8.93 0.38 -9.48
N LEU A 118 -7.70 0.81 -9.24
CA LEU A 118 -7.38 1.85 -8.26
C LEU A 118 -8.12 3.15 -8.63
N LEU A 119 -7.99 3.62 -9.88
CA LEU A 119 -8.68 4.81 -10.36
C LEU A 119 -10.21 4.71 -10.21
N LEU A 120 -10.78 3.54 -10.52
CA LEU A 120 -12.21 3.29 -10.33
C LEU A 120 -12.62 3.47 -8.87
N ILE A 121 -11.87 2.87 -7.93
CA ILE A 121 -12.18 2.98 -6.50
C ILE A 121 -11.99 4.42 -6.02
N ALA A 122 -10.93 5.10 -6.45
CA ALA A 122 -10.72 6.51 -6.14
C ALA A 122 -11.93 7.36 -6.57
N MET A 123 -12.41 7.19 -7.81
CA MET A 123 -13.58 7.89 -8.33
C MET A 123 -14.84 7.59 -7.52
N VAL A 124 -15.06 6.33 -7.13
CA VAL A 124 -16.20 5.93 -6.29
C VAL A 124 -16.13 6.61 -4.92
N LEU A 125 -14.98 6.57 -4.24
CA LEU A 125 -14.81 7.19 -2.93
C LEU A 125 -14.99 8.71 -2.98
N ILE A 126 -14.41 9.37 -3.99
CA ILE A 126 -14.58 10.80 -4.24
C ILE A 126 -16.06 11.12 -4.48
N ALA A 127 -16.76 10.37 -5.33
CA ALA A 127 -18.17 10.62 -5.61
C ALA A 127 -19.06 10.41 -4.37
N LEU A 128 -18.78 9.40 -3.54
CA LEU A 128 -19.55 9.11 -2.33
C LEU A 128 -19.38 10.18 -1.24
N THR A 129 -18.19 10.77 -1.16
CA THR A 129 -17.80 11.74 -0.13
C THR A 129 -17.74 13.19 -0.64
N TRP A 130 -18.18 13.43 -1.88
CA TRP A 130 -18.19 14.76 -2.46
C TRP A 130 -19.08 15.70 -1.63
N ASP A 131 -18.52 16.84 -1.22
CA ASP A 131 -19.18 17.83 -0.37
C ASP A 131 -19.65 17.29 1.00
N ALA A 132 -19.12 16.15 1.44
CA ALA A 132 -19.45 15.56 2.73
C ALA A 132 -18.59 16.14 3.86
N ALA A 133 -19.11 16.12 5.09
CA ALA A 133 -18.42 16.63 6.28
C ALA A 133 -17.16 15.83 6.65
N ASN A 134 -17.12 14.55 6.28
CA ASN A 134 -16.04 13.63 6.56
C ASN A 134 -15.53 12.97 5.26
N GLN A 135 -14.42 13.50 4.76
CA GLN A 135 -13.73 13.00 3.58
C GLN A 135 -12.48 12.20 3.94
N LEU A 136 -12.25 11.92 5.23
CA LEU A 136 -10.98 11.37 5.69
C LEU A 136 -10.67 10.00 5.08
N GLY A 137 -11.67 9.14 4.88
CA GLY A 137 -11.45 7.86 4.21
C GLY A 137 -10.95 8.01 2.77
N THR A 138 -11.47 9.00 2.05
CA THR A 138 -11.03 9.35 0.70
C THR A 138 -9.63 9.97 0.72
N TRP A 139 -9.34 10.89 1.64
CA TRP A 139 -8.01 11.48 1.78
C TRP A 139 -6.95 10.43 2.10
N THR A 140 -7.22 9.53 3.04
CA THR A 140 -6.37 8.38 3.37
C THR A 140 -6.05 7.56 2.12
N PHE A 141 -7.09 7.21 1.34
CA PHE A 141 -6.91 6.45 0.10
C PHE A 141 -6.06 7.20 -0.93
N VAL A 142 -6.32 8.50 -1.13
CA VAL A 142 -5.58 9.35 -2.08
C VAL A 142 -4.12 9.53 -1.66
N ILE A 143 -3.84 9.71 -0.37
CA ILE A 143 -2.47 9.80 0.15
C ILE A 143 -1.71 8.51 -0.17
N LEU A 144 -2.30 7.35 0.14
CA LEU A 144 -1.69 6.05 -0.17
C LEU A 144 -1.47 5.87 -1.68
N TRP A 145 -2.44 6.27 -2.49
CA TRP A 145 -2.34 6.23 -3.94
C TRP A 145 -1.19 7.06 -4.48
N LEU A 146 -1.11 8.34 -4.12
CA LEU A 146 -0.06 9.25 -4.58
C LEU A 146 1.32 8.79 -4.13
N MET A 147 1.44 8.33 -2.88
CA MET A 147 2.70 7.82 -2.34
C MET A 147 3.12 6.50 -2.99
N ARG A 148 2.17 5.61 -3.34
CA ARG A 148 2.45 4.39 -4.11
C ARG A 148 2.95 4.73 -5.51
N TRP A 149 2.37 5.72 -6.18
CA TRP A 149 2.87 6.19 -7.49
C TRP A 149 4.25 6.82 -7.39
N SER A 150 4.48 7.65 -6.37
CA SER A 150 5.79 8.20 -6.08
C SER A 150 6.85 7.10 -5.92
N ALA A 151 6.54 6.05 -5.14
CA ALA A 151 7.44 4.91 -4.95
C ALA A 151 7.70 4.16 -6.28
N LYS A 152 6.66 3.89 -7.08
CA LYS A 152 6.80 3.22 -8.39
C LYS A 152 7.70 4.01 -9.35
N LEU A 153 7.54 5.33 -9.41
CA LEU A 153 8.37 6.19 -10.25
C LEU A 153 9.82 6.22 -9.76
N ASN A 154 10.03 6.32 -8.44
CA ASN A 154 11.35 6.24 -7.84
C ASN A 154 12.05 4.90 -8.16
N LEU A 155 11.35 3.77 -8.00
CA LEU A 155 11.84 2.44 -8.36
C LEU A 155 12.18 2.32 -9.86
N PHE A 156 11.35 2.88 -10.74
CA PHE A 156 11.57 2.84 -12.19
C PHE A 156 12.79 3.67 -12.63
N LEU A 157 12.95 4.88 -12.07
CA LEU A 157 14.09 5.76 -12.33
C LEU A 157 15.39 5.20 -11.72
N GLY A 158 15.24 4.54 -10.58
CA GLY A 158 16.23 3.70 -9.95
C GLY A 158 16.59 4.16 -8.54
N VAL A 159 16.75 3.19 -7.66
CA VAL A 159 17.11 3.33 -6.24
C VAL A 159 18.04 2.19 -5.81
N PRO A 160 18.76 2.34 -4.68
CA PRO A 160 19.65 1.29 -4.17
C PRO A 160 18.91 0.00 -3.80
N ASN A 161 17.78 0.13 -3.08
CA ASN A 161 17.05 -1.01 -2.52
C ASN A 161 15.78 -1.26 -3.33
N LEU A 162 15.77 -2.36 -4.08
CA LEU A 162 14.58 -2.80 -4.81
C LEU A 162 13.69 -3.77 -4.01
N ASN A 163 14.15 -4.21 -2.82
CA ASN A 163 13.43 -5.15 -1.96
C ASN A 163 12.97 -6.43 -2.71
N GLU A 164 13.82 -6.96 -3.60
CA GLU A 164 13.47 -8.09 -4.49
C GLU A 164 13.06 -9.36 -3.73
N ASP A 165 13.60 -9.55 -2.53
CA ASP A 165 13.32 -10.70 -1.65
C ASP A 165 11.86 -10.74 -1.17
N TRP A 166 11.20 -9.59 -1.13
CA TRP A 166 9.80 -9.46 -0.73
C TRP A 166 8.81 -9.84 -1.82
N LEU A 167 9.25 -9.85 -3.07
CA LEU A 167 8.37 -10.11 -4.20
C LEU A 167 8.16 -11.62 -4.37
N PRO A 168 6.89 -12.08 -4.37
CA PRO A 168 6.56 -13.45 -4.74
C PRO A 168 7.16 -13.84 -6.10
N GLY A 169 7.49 -15.12 -6.27
CA GLY A 169 8.18 -15.61 -7.47
C GLY A 169 7.47 -15.23 -8.79
N HIS A 170 6.13 -15.20 -8.81
CA HIS A 170 5.33 -14.89 -9.99
C HIS A 170 5.35 -13.41 -10.41
N VAL A 171 5.70 -12.48 -9.52
CA VAL A 171 5.83 -11.03 -9.85
C VAL A 171 7.29 -10.56 -9.90
N ARG A 172 8.24 -11.44 -9.56
CA ARG A 172 9.67 -11.09 -9.53
C ARG A 172 10.21 -10.61 -10.88
N PHE A 173 9.60 -11.02 -12.00
CA PHE A 173 9.98 -10.54 -13.34
C PHE A 173 9.92 -9.00 -13.48
N ILE A 174 9.11 -8.30 -12.67
CA ILE A 174 8.98 -6.84 -12.69
C ILE A 174 10.33 -6.17 -12.40
N THR A 175 11.21 -6.80 -11.61
CA THR A 175 12.54 -6.25 -11.29
C THR A 175 13.40 -6.04 -12.55
N SER A 176 13.15 -6.79 -13.63
CA SER A 176 13.81 -6.60 -14.94
C SER A 176 13.50 -5.25 -15.61
N TYR A 177 12.41 -4.58 -15.22
CA TYR A 177 12.05 -3.25 -15.71
C TYR A 177 12.70 -2.12 -14.88
N LEU A 178 13.14 -2.43 -13.66
CA LEU A 178 13.68 -1.47 -12.70
C LEU A 178 15.18 -1.24 -12.92
N ARG A 179 15.75 -0.23 -12.28
CA ARG A 179 17.20 0.04 -12.31
C ARG A 179 17.74 0.15 -10.89
N LYS A 180 18.87 -0.49 -10.63
CA LYS A 180 19.67 -0.18 -9.43
C LYS A 180 20.51 1.05 -9.73
N ARG A 181 20.32 2.11 -8.94
CA ARG A 181 21.08 3.37 -9.00
C ARG A 181 21.25 3.93 -7.59
N PRO A 182 22.33 4.67 -7.29
CA PRO A 182 22.55 5.20 -5.94
C PRO A 182 21.43 6.17 -5.52
N MET A 183 20.94 7.00 -6.43
CA MET A 183 19.80 7.88 -6.20
C MET A 183 19.26 8.41 -7.53
N ASN A 184 18.01 8.85 -7.53
CA ASN A 184 17.40 9.61 -8.62
C ASN A 184 16.99 11.01 -8.13
N LEU A 185 16.82 11.98 -9.05
CA LEU A 185 16.45 13.35 -8.69
C LEU A 185 14.98 13.51 -8.24
N LEU A 186 14.11 12.56 -8.57
CA LEU A 186 12.72 12.58 -8.14
C LEU A 186 12.60 12.30 -6.64
N PHE A 187 13.48 11.48 -6.08
CA PHE A 187 13.51 11.13 -4.66
C PHE A 187 13.51 12.36 -3.74
N PRO A 188 14.52 13.26 -3.78
CA PRO A 188 14.55 14.42 -2.88
C PRO A 188 13.36 15.35 -3.12
N VAL A 189 12.88 15.50 -4.36
CA VAL A 189 11.70 16.32 -4.67
C VAL A 189 10.45 15.73 -4.03
N SER A 190 10.19 14.44 -4.24
CA SER A 190 9.01 13.75 -3.70
C SER A 190 8.96 13.78 -2.18
N VAL A 191 10.10 13.48 -1.52
CA VAL A 191 10.22 13.52 -0.05
C VAL A 191 10.06 14.96 0.47
N SER A 192 10.66 15.95 -0.18
CA SER A 192 10.54 17.35 0.26
C SER A 192 9.11 17.86 0.16
N VAL A 193 8.44 17.61 -0.98
CA VAL A 193 7.03 18.02 -1.17
C VAL A 193 6.13 17.33 -0.15
N ALA A 194 6.27 16.01 0.04
CA ALA A 194 5.52 15.27 1.04
C ALA A 194 5.78 15.80 2.47
N THR A 195 7.03 16.16 2.78
CA THR A 195 7.39 16.72 4.09
C THR A 195 6.75 18.09 4.31
N VAL A 196 6.75 18.97 3.31
CA VAL A 196 6.07 20.27 3.38
C VAL A 196 4.58 20.09 3.60
N VAL A 197 3.92 19.23 2.83
CA VAL A 197 2.49 18.94 3.00
C VAL A 197 2.20 18.39 4.40
N MET A 198 3.01 17.43 4.87
CA MET A 198 2.90 16.89 6.23
C MET A 198 3.04 17.99 7.29
N SER A 199 4.03 18.88 7.16
CA SER A 199 4.23 20.00 8.08
C SER A 199 3.03 20.95 8.10
N LEU A 200 2.46 21.28 6.94
CA LEU A 200 1.27 22.13 6.84
C LEU A 200 0.04 21.47 7.49
N LEU A 201 -0.13 20.16 7.33
CA LEU A 201 -1.22 19.42 7.99
C LEU A 201 -1.06 19.45 9.52
N VAL A 202 0.17 19.29 10.02
CA VAL A 202 0.46 19.35 11.46
C VAL A 202 0.24 20.75 12.00
N GLU A 203 0.74 21.78 11.31
CA GLU A 203 0.56 23.19 11.70
C GLU A 203 -0.94 23.54 11.80
N ALA A 204 -1.72 23.25 10.76
CA ALA A 204 -3.16 23.46 10.76
C ALA A 204 -3.87 22.69 11.88
N ALA A 205 -3.41 21.48 12.22
CA ALA A 205 -3.98 20.71 13.32
C ALA A 205 -3.66 21.31 14.70
N LEU A 206 -2.50 21.95 14.87
CA LEU A 206 -2.07 22.54 16.13
C LEU A 206 -2.82 23.83 16.47
N GLU A 207 -3.40 24.51 15.48
CA GLU A 207 -4.29 25.66 15.67
C GLU A 207 -5.67 25.26 16.22
N LEU A 208 -6.03 23.97 16.13
CA LEU A 208 -7.33 23.45 16.51
C LEU A 208 -7.31 22.81 17.91
N PRO A 209 -8.45 22.80 18.63
CA PRO A 209 -8.58 22.06 19.89
C PRO A 209 -8.26 20.58 19.69
N THR A 210 -7.55 19.94 20.62
CA THR A 210 -7.12 18.54 20.40
C THR A 210 -8.24 17.51 20.38
N THR A 211 -9.46 17.89 20.75
CA THR A 211 -10.68 17.06 20.67
C THR A 211 -11.49 17.35 19.41
N ASP A 212 -11.04 18.28 18.58
CA ASP A 212 -11.70 18.65 17.35
C ASP A 212 -11.57 17.57 16.28
N PHE A 213 -12.65 17.34 15.54
CA PHE A 213 -12.70 16.34 14.47
C PHE A 213 -11.70 16.64 13.36
N VAL A 214 -11.60 17.91 12.94
CA VAL A 214 -10.70 18.32 11.86
C VAL A 214 -9.26 18.17 12.31
N GLY A 215 -8.94 18.62 13.52
CA GLY A 215 -7.60 18.47 14.11
C GLY A 215 -7.13 17.00 14.15
N VAL A 216 -7.97 16.09 14.63
CA VAL A 216 -7.65 14.64 14.65
C VAL A 216 -7.51 14.06 13.24
N SER A 217 -8.37 14.46 12.30
CA SER A 217 -8.32 14.00 10.90
C SER A 217 -7.03 14.41 10.19
N LEU A 218 -6.56 15.64 10.44
CA LEU A 218 -5.29 16.15 9.94
C LEU A 218 -4.10 15.39 10.53
N ILE A 219 -4.10 15.10 11.85
CA ILE A 219 -3.03 14.33 12.49
C ILE A 219 -2.99 12.89 11.99
N LEU A 220 -4.13 12.24 11.78
CA LEU A 220 -4.19 10.90 11.18
C LEU A 220 -3.58 10.90 9.76
N SER A 221 -3.96 11.89 8.95
CA SER A 221 -3.44 12.06 7.58
C SER A 221 -1.94 12.36 7.56
N ALA A 222 -1.48 13.25 8.45
CA ALA A 222 -0.06 13.61 8.59
C ALA A 222 0.78 12.41 9.05
N THR A 223 0.26 11.61 9.99
CA THR A 223 0.95 10.40 10.47
C THR A 223 1.09 9.36 9.35
N LEU A 224 0.03 9.18 8.55
CA LEU A 224 0.07 8.30 7.39
C LEU A 224 1.08 8.77 6.34
N LEU A 225 1.12 10.08 6.06
CA LEU A 225 2.09 10.67 5.15
C LEU A 225 3.52 10.56 5.68
N ALA A 226 3.73 10.72 6.98
CA ALA A 226 5.02 10.52 7.65
C ALA A 226 5.53 9.08 7.48
N LEU A 227 4.64 8.09 7.66
CA LEU A 227 4.94 6.68 7.42
C LEU A 227 5.33 6.43 5.95
N ALA A 228 4.60 7.04 5.01
CA ALA A 228 4.92 6.92 3.60
C ALA A 228 6.26 7.59 3.23
N ILE A 229 6.60 8.73 3.85
CA ILE A 229 7.92 9.36 3.71
C ILE A 229 9.02 8.44 4.24
N LEU A 230 8.79 7.82 5.39
CA LEU A 230 9.72 6.86 5.99
C LEU A 230 9.93 5.63 5.07
N GLU A 231 8.87 5.11 4.45
CA GLU A 231 8.97 4.05 3.44
C GLU A 231 9.80 4.50 2.22
N HIS A 232 9.71 5.76 1.81
CA HIS A 232 10.58 6.28 0.73
C HIS A 232 12.04 6.29 1.16
N TRP A 233 12.35 6.70 2.39
CA TRP A 233 13.71 6.67 2.91
C TRP A 233 14.30 5.26 2.92
N PHE A 234 13.51 4.22 3.15
CA PHE A 234 13.96 2.83 3.05
C PHE A 234 14.38 2.40 1.63
N LEU A 235 13.86 3.04 0.58
CA LEU A 235 14.33 2.81 -0.79
C LEU A 235 15.80 3.22 -1.00
N VAL A 236 16.30 4.17 -0.20
CA VAL A 236 17.64 4.78 -0.35
C VAL A 236 18.60 4.38 0.76
N LEU A 237 18.15 4.34 2.00
CA LEU A 237 18.98 3.98 3.15
C LEU A 237 19.20 2.47 3.18
N PRO A 238 20.42 1.97 3.47
CA PRO A 238 20.72 0.54 3.54
C PRO A 238 20.19 -0.08 4.86
N LEU A 239 18.92 0.15 5.17
CA LEU A 239 18.23 -0.45 6.31
C LEU A 239 17.54 -1.72 5.84
N ALA A 240 17.76 -2.82 6.56
CA ALA A 240 17.13 -4.08 6.25
C ALA A 240 15.68 -4.06 6.76
N ASP A 241 14.74 -3.56 5.96
CA ASP A 241 13.30 -3.66 6.24
C ASP A 241 12.89 -5.11 6.55
N ALA A 242 13.57 -6.08 5.93
CA ALA A 242 13.41 -7.51 6.20
C ALA A 242 13.58 -7.88 7.69
N ALA A 243 14.42 -7.16 8.45
CA ALA A 243 14.63 -7.44 9.87
C ALA A 243 13.38 -7.20 10.72
N LEU A 244 12.58 -6.19 10.39
CA LEU A 244 11.32 -5.85 11.08
C LEU A 244 10.25 -6.93 10.90
N TRP A 245 10.34 -7.70 9.82
CA TRP A 245 9.27 -8.60 9.37
C TRP A 245 9.68 -10.07 9.20
N ARG A 246 10.91 -10.46 9.60
CA ARG A 246 11.38 -11.86 9.53
C ARG A 246 10.39 -12.87 10.11
N TRP A 247 9.66 -12.47 11.16
CA TRP A 247 8.68 -13.33 11.82
C TRP A 247 7.49 -13.69 10.93
N VAL A 248 7.18 -12.87 9.91
CA VAL A 248 6.11 -13.14 8.93
C VAL A 248 6.63 -13.96 7.75
N THR A 249 7.82 -13.65 7.22
CA THR A 249 8.37 -14.29 6.01
C THR A 249 8.77 -15.75 6.22
N THR A 250 9.22 -16.12 7.43
CA THR A 250 9.61 -17.50 7.77
C THR A 250 8.45 -18.51 7.68
N SER A 251 7.20 -18.04 7.80
CA SER A 251 6.00 -18.88 7.73
C SER A 251 5.65 -19.30 6.29
N GLY A 252 5.95 -18.44 5.30
CA GLY A 252 5.70 -18.70 3.88
C GLY A 252 6.68 -19.71 3.27
N ASP A 253 7.97 -19.62 3.63
CA ASP A 253 8.99 -20.57 3.15
C ASP A 253 8.73 -22.00 3.63
N ARG A 254 8.22 -22.18 4.85
CA ARG A 254 7.82 -23.51 5.35
C ARG A 254 6.64 -24.10 4.57
N SER A 255 5.71 -23.26 4.14
CA SER A 255 4.55 -23.65 3.32
C SER A 255 4.95 -24.03 1.89
N ASN A 256 5.84 -23.26 1.27
CA ASN A 256 6.35 -23.55 -0.07
C ASN A 256 7.28 -24.78 -0.09
N ALA A 257 8.11 -24.97 0.94
CA ALA A 257 8.93 -26.16 1.09
C ALA A 257 8.07 -27.42 1.29
N ALA A 258 7.01 -27.35 2.10
CA ALA A 258 6.11 -28.47 2.34
C ALA A 258 5.29 -28.85 1.09
N SER A 259 4.85 -27.87 0.30
CA SER A 259 4.11 -28.12 -0.94
C SER A 259 5.01 -28.65 -2.08
N ALA A 260 6.26 -28.18 -2.17
CA ALA A 260 7.26 -28.72 -3.09
C ALA A 260 7.62 -30.18 -2.75
N GLN A 261 7.86 -30.50 -1.47
CA GLN A 261 8.14 -31.87 -1.02
C GLN A 261 6.95 -32.82 -1.26
N HIS A 262 5.71 -32.34 -1.14
CA HIS A 262 4.52 -33.16 -1.37
C HIS A 262 4.29 -33.45 -2.87
N SER A 263 4.65 -32.51 -3.76
CA SER A 263 4.64 -32.72 -5.21
C SER A 263 5.71 -33.72 -5.65
N GLU A 264 6.92 -33.61 -5.10
CA GLU A 264 8.05 -34.48 -5.43
C GLU A 264 7.84 -35.92 -4.93
N TYR A 265 7.15 -36.09 -3.79
CA TYR A 265 6.76 -37.41 -3.28
C TYR A 265 5.71 -38.08 -4.17
N LYS A 266 4.68 -37.35 -4.62
CA LYS A 266 3.67 -37.92 -5.55
C LYS A 266 4.28 -38.36 -6.88
N GLN A 267 5.25 -37.61 -7.39
CA GLN A 267 5.90 -37.92 -8.67
C GLN A 267 6.89 -39.10 -8.60
N LYS A 268 7.26 -39.56 -7.40
CA LYS A 268 8.08 -40.76 -7.19
C LYS A 268 7.26 -42.02 -6.87
N VAL A 269 5.95 -41.87 -6.64
CA VAL A 269 5.04 -42.96 -6.24
C VAL A 269 4.10 -43.37 -7.37
N GLU A 270 4.07 -42.62 -8.49
CA GLU A 270 3.53 -43.02 -9.79
C GLU A 270 4.63 -43.55 -10.71
#